data_AF-A0A9N9IAQ6-F1
#
_entry.id   AF-A0A9N9IAQ6-F1
#
_cell.length_a   1.000
_cell.length_b   1.000
_cell.length_c   1.000
_cell.angle_alpha   90.00
_cell.angle_beta   90.00
_cell.angle_gamma   90.00
#
_symmetry.space_group_name_H-M   'P 1'
#
loop_
_entity.id
_entity.type
_entity.pdbx_description
1 polymer ?
#
loop_
_entity_poly.entity_id
_entity_poly.type
_entity_poly.pdbx_seq_one_letter_code
_entity_poly.pdbx_strand_id
1 'polypeptide(L)'
;VEQALINVVIAGIYYKKPKEAEDPEEYILKLAMTIFPNEEKYHKIKNDYKEFYGQDPKIFTSIIKPYKLYYNLAKDHFIKEAQIDKEAEDFLNL
;
A
#
# COMPACT_ATOMS: atom_id res chain seq x y z
N VAL A 1 0.63 10.16 17.05
CA VAL A 1 1.49 10.36 15.86
C VAL A 1 0.96 9.58 14.66
N GLU A 2 0.63 8.29 14.79
CA GLU A 2 -0.02 7.50 13.73
C GLU A 2 -1.32 8.12 13.21
N GLN A 3 -2.24 8.53 14.10
CA GLN A 3 -3.51 9.13 13.70
C GLN A 3 -3.33 10.41 12.86
N ALA A 4 -2.32 11.22 13.17
CA ALA A 4 -2.05 12.45 12.42
C ALA A 4 -1.52 12.15 11.01
N LEU A 5 -0.70 11.11 10.86
CA LEU A 5 -0.17 10.68 9.57
C LEU A 5 -1.28 10.09 8.68
N ILE A 6 -2.17 9.29 9.28
CA ILE A 6 -3.38 8.78 8.63
C ILE A 6 -4.26 9.94 8.17
N ASN A 7 -4.53 10.93 9.02
CA ASN A 7 -5.36 12.08 8.66
C ASN A 7 -4.75 12.94 7.53
N VAL A 8 -3.41 13.07 7.47
CA VAL A 8 -2.73 13.78 6.37
C VAL A 8 -2.84 13.01 5.05
N VAL A 9 -2.68 11.69 5.10
CA VAL A 9 -2.89 10.81 3.94
C VAL A 9 -4.34 10.90 3.45
N ILE A 10 -5.32 10.77 4.36
CA ILE A 10 -6.75 10.93 4.09
C ILE A 10 -7.02 12.29 3.43
N ALA A 11 -6.52 13.39 4.00
CA ALA A 11 -6.72 14.73 3.47
C ALA A 11 -6.12 14.89 2.05
N GLY A 12 -4.94 14.31 1.79
CA GLY A 12 -4.33 14.32 0.46
C GLY A 12 -5.12 13.51 -0.57
N ILE A 13 -5.74 12.41 -0.15
CA ILE A 13 -6.63 11.58 -0.98
C ILE A 13 -7.92 12.34 -1.31
N TYR A 14 -8.59 12.90 -0.29
CA TYR A 14 -9.79 13.72 -0.45
C TYR A 14 -9.56 14.92 -1.37
N TYR A 15 -8.39 15.56 -1.29
CA TYR A 15 -8.02 16.67 -2.16
C TYR A 15 -7.88 16.24 -3.64
N LYS A 16 -7.39 15.02 -3.91
CA LYS A 16 -7.17 14.50 -5.27
C LYS A 16 -8.41 13.85 -5.90
N LYS A 17 -9.36 13.35 -5.11
CA LYS A 17 -10.60 12.72 -5.62
C LYS A 17 -11.83 13.22 -4.84
N PRO A 18 -12.50 14.30 -5.30
CA PRO A 18 -13.67 14.84 -4.62
C PRO A 18 -14.99 14.10 -4.91
N LYS A 19 -14.98 12.94 -5.58
CA LYS A 19 -16.22 12.34 -6.12
C LYS A 19 -16.47 10.92 -5.64
N GLU A 20 -17.68 10.78 -5.09
CA GLU A 20 -18.44 9.58 -4.77
C GLU A 20 -17.81 8.72 -3.67
N ALA A 21 -18.47 8.77 -2.51
CA ALA A 21 -18.03 8.25 -1.23
C ALA A 21 -17.72 6.73 -1.28
N GLU A 22 -16.45 6.38 -1.55
CA GLU A 22 -15.85 5.29 -0.80
C GLU A 22 -15.57 5.81 0.62
N ASP A 23 -15.92 4.99 1.60
CA ASP A 23 -15.45 5.18 2.97
C ASP A 23 -13.92 5.39 2.90
N PRO A 24 -13.36 6.49 3.43
CA PRO A 24 -11.93 6.75 3.41
C PRO A 24 -11.09 5.60 3.94
N GLU A 25 -11.62 4.88 4.93
CA GLU A 25 -10.97 3.70 5.50
C GLU A 25 -10.91 2.56 4.48
N GLU A 26 -12.01 2.30 3.78
CA GLU A 26 -12.08 1.30 2.71
C GLU A 26 -11.17 1.67 1.54
N TYR A 27 -11.14 2.95 1.13
CA TYR A 27 -10.23 3.41 0.09
C TYR A 27 -8.76 3.20 0.48
N ILE A 28 -8.38 3.54 1.72
CA ILE A 28 -7.01 3.34 2.21
C ILE A 28 -6.66 1.86 2.23
N LEU A 29 -7.58 0.99 2.66
CA LEU A 29 -7.38 -0.45 2.64
C LEU A 29 -7.15 -0.98 1.22
N LYS A 30 -8.02 -0.61 0.26
CA LYS A 30 -7.86 -0.97 -1.16
C LYS A 30 -6.54 -0.46 -1.74
N LEU A 31 -6.16 0.77 -1.41
CA LEU A 31 -4.88 1.34 -1.83
C LEU A 31 -3.71 0.56 -1.24
N ALA A 32 -3.76 0.22 0.05
CA ALA A 32 -2.72 -0.56 0.72
C ALA A 32 -2.54 -1.94 0.07
N MET A 33 -3.65 -2.64 -0.21
CA MET A 33 -3.67 -3.93 -0.92
C MET A 33 -3.10 -3.81 -2.34
N THR A 34 -3.40 -2.72 -3.04
CA THR A 34 -2.90 -2.47 -4.41
C THR A 34 -1.37 -2.22 -4.42
N ILE A 35 -0.86 -1.46 -3.46
CA ILE A 35 0.58 -1.14 -3.38
C ILE A 35 1.38 -2.36 -2.90
N PHE A 36 0.83 -3.13 -1.95
CA PHE A 36 1.46 -4.30 -1.35
C PHE A 36 0.57 -5.53 -1.51
N PRO A 37 0.53 -6.16 -2.69
CA PRO A 37 -0.25 -7.37 -2.91
C PRO A 37 0.37 -8.60 -2.20
N ASN A 38 1.67 -8.55 -1.89
CA ASN A 38 2.40 -9.60 -1.20
C ASN A 38 3.64 -9.05 -0.44
N GLU A 39 4.28 -9.91 0.34
CA GLU A 39 5.45 -9.57 1.14
C GLU A 39 6.69 -9.21 0.30
N GLU A 40 6.89 -9.89 -0.82
CA GLU A 40 8.02 -9.64 -1.73
C GLU A 40 8.01 -8.19 -2.24
N LYS A 41 6.83 -7.69 -2.64
CA LYS A 41 6.66 -6.32 -3.13
C LYS A 41 7.04 -5.29 -2.07
N TYR A 42 6.68 -5.52 -0.82
CA TYR A 42 7.06 -4.64 0.29
C TYR A 42 8.57 -4.56 0.47
N HIS A 43 9.25 -5.71 0.49
CA HIS A 43 10.69 -5.76 0.65
C HIS A 43 11.42 -5.11 -0.53
N LYS A 44 10.96 -5.35 -1.76
CA LYS A 44 11.51 -4.70 -2.95
C LYS A 44 11.46 -3.19 -2.84
N ILE A 45 10.26 -2.62 -2.61
CA ILE A 45 10.09 -1.17 -2.49
C ILE A 45 10.94 -0.57 -1.37
N LYS A 46 11.02 -1.25 -0.22
CA LYS A 46 11.85 -0.81 0.91
C LYS A 46 13.34 -0.78 0.54
N ASN A 47 13.82 -1.77 -0.20
CA ASN A 47 15.20 -1.84 -0.66
C ASN A 47 15.49 -0.77 -1.71
N ASP A 48 14.60 -0.56 -2.68
CA ASP A 48 14.72 0.49 -3.70
C ASP A 48 14.88 1.86 -3.01
N TYR A 49 13.98 2.22 -2.07
CA TYR A 49 14.11 3.49 -1.34
C TYR A 49 15.36 3.57 -0.45
N LYS A 50 15.85 2.44 0.06
CA LYS A 50 17.10 2.41 0.83
C LYS A 50 18.30 2.70 -0.05
N GLU A 51 18.30 2.25 -1.30
CA GLU A 51 19.35 2.54 -2.28
C GLU A 51 19.39 4.05 -2.59
N PHE A 52 18.24 4.68 -2.85
CA PHE A 52 18.19 6.09 -3.22
C PHE A 52 18.37 7.06 -2.03
N TYR A 53 17.77 6.75 -0.88
CA TYR A 53 17.69 7.68 0.24
C TYR A 53 18.35 7.17 1.52
N GLY A 54 19.02 6.01 1.50
CA GLY A 54 19.65 5.44 2.70
C GLY A 54 20.74 6.30 3.32
N GLN A 55 21.32 7.23 2.56
CA GLN A 55 22.30 8.20 3.05
C GLN A 55 21.68 9.34 3.87
N ASP A 56 20.37 9.61 3.71
CA ASP A 56 19.61 10.55 4.54
C ASP A 56 18.55 9.78 5.36
N PRO A 57 18.86 9.42 6.61
CA PRO A 57 17.95 8.68 7.48
C PRO A 57 16.61 9.38 7.70
N LYS A 58 16.56 10.73 7.65
CA LYS A 58 15.34 11.49 7.87
C LYS A 58 14.38 11.34 6.69
N ILE A 59 14.90 11.42 5.46
CA ILE A 59 14.10 11.21 4.25
C ILE A 59 13.63 9.75 4.17
N PHE A 60 14.56 8.80 4.29
CA PHE A 60 14.24 7.38 4.22
C PHE A 60 13.19 6.96 5.26
N THR A 61 13.36 7.39 6.52
CA THR A 61 12.41 7.06 7.60
C THR A 61 11.04 7.69 7.36
N SER A 62 10.98 8.90 6.78
CA SER A 62 9.72 9.59 6.49
C SER A 62 8.92 8.92 5.37
N ILE A 63 9.60 8.23 4.44
CA ILE A 63 8.96 7.44 3.37
C ILE A 63 8.53 6.06 3.88
N ILE A 64 9.43 5.34 4.56
CA ILE A 64 9.18 3.94 4.95
C ILE A 64 8.16 3.81 6.07
N LYS A 65 8.02 4.79 6.96
CA LYS A 65 6.99 4.75 8.03
C LYS A 65 5.57 4.62 7.48
N PRO A 66 5.08 5.50 6.58
CA PRO A 66 3.80 5.32 5.91
C PRO A 66 3.68 3.98 5.17
N TYR A 67 4.73 3.56 4.46
CA TYR A 67 4.71 2.32 3.69
C TYR A 67 4.60 1.08 4.59
N LYS A 68 5.18 1.13 5.80
CA LYS A 68 4.99 0.09 6.82
C LYS A 68 3.55 0.02 7.33
N LEU A 69 2.86 1.17 7.46
CA LEU A 69 1.44 1.19 7.85
C LEU A 69 0.58 0.53 6.79
N TYR A 70 0.77 0.87 5.51
CA TYR A 70 0.07 0.21 4.41
C TYR A 70 0.37 -1.29 4.32
N TYR A 71 1.63 -1.71 4.47
CA TYR A 71 1.96 -3.14 4.55
C TYR A 71 1.19 -3.85 5.67
N ASN A 72 1.12 -3.24 6.86
CA ASN A 72 0.39 -3.83 7.98
C ASN A 72 -1.12 -3.93 7.73
N LEU A 73 -1.70 -2.99 6.98
CA LEU A 73 -3.10 -3.06 6.56
C LEU A 73 -3.33 -4.16 5.51
N ALA A 74 -2.39 -4.33 4.58
CA ALA A 74 -2.54 -5.25 3.45
C ALA A 74 -2.18 -6.70 3.77
N LYS A 75 -1.28 -6.97 4.73
CA LYS A 75 -0.69 -8.30 4.96
C LYS A 75 -1.69 -9.41 5.25
N ASP A 76 -2.79 -9.08 5.92
CA ASP A 76 -3.85 -10.04 6.25
C ASP A 76 -4.73 -10.37 5.02
N HIS A 77 -4.58 -9.59 3.94
CA HIS A 77 -5.29 -9.69 2.66
C HIS A 77 -4.37 -10.10 1.50
N PHE A 78 -3.13 -10.50 1.77
CA PHE A 78 -2.22 -10.93 0.70
C PHE A 78 -2.84 -12.08 -0.09
N ILE A 79 -2.88 -11.89 -1.40
CA ILE A 79 -3.45 -12.86 -2.31
C ILE A 79 -2.59 -14.12 -2.21
N LYS A 80 -3.21 -15.23 -1.81
CA LYS A 80 -2.52 -16.53 -1.80
C LYS A 80 -2.29 -16.92 -3.27
N GLU A 81 -1.14 -17.50 -3.59
CA GLU A 81 -0.81 -17.93 -4.97
C GLU A 81 -1.96 -18.71 -5.63
N ALA A 82 -2.65 -19.56 -4.87
CA ALA A 82 -3.84 -20.30 -5.32
C ALA A 82 -5.04 -19.44 -5.79
N GLN A 83 -5.18 -18.20 -5.33
CA GLN A 83 -6.21 -17.27 -5.83
C GLN A 83 -5.77 -16.58 -7.12
N ILE A 84 -4.47 -16.29 -7.27
CA ILE A 84 -3.90 -15.71 -8.50
C ILE A 84 -4.00 -16.71 -9.65
N ASP A 85 -3.63 -17.97 -9.41
CA ASP A 85 -3.68 -19.02 -10.43
C ASP A 85 -5.11 -19.27 -10.90
N LYS A 86 -6.08 -19.23 -9.97
CA LYS A 86 -7.49 -19.39 -10.30
C LYS A 86 -8.05 -18.20 -11.10
N GLU A 87 -7.73 -16.97 -10.70
CA GLU A 87 -8.14 -15.77 -11.48
C GLU A 87 -7.48 -15.73 -12.87
N ALA A 88 -6.23 -16.20 -12.99
CA ALA A 88 -5.54 -16.31 -14.27
C ALA A 88 -6.14 -17.42 -15.16
N GLU A 89 -6.46 -18.59 -14.60
CA GLU A 89 -7.17 -19.66 -15.32
C GLU A 89 -8.57 -19.22 -15.77
N ASP A 90 -9.36 -18.58 -14.89
CA ASP A 90 -10.70 -18.09 -15.24
C ASP A 90 -10.63 -16.99 -16.33
N PHE A 91 -9.58 -16.16 -16.37
CA PHE A 91 -9.37 -15.17 -17.43
C PHE A 91 -8.92 -15.79 -18.76
N LEU A 92 -8.10 -16.85 -18.72
CA LEU A 92 -7.61 -17.54 -19.92
C LEU A 92 -8.65 -18.49 -20.54
N ASN A 93 -9.67 -18.88 -19.78
CA ASN A 93 -10.75 -19.76 -20.20
C ASN A 93 -12.01 -19.01 -20.72
N LEU A 94 -11.93 -17.68 -20.90
CA LEU A 94 -12.94 -16.81 -21.54
C LEU A 94 -12.59 -16.52 -23.00
#